data_AF-L8J5A2-F1
#
_entry.id   AF-L8J5A2-F1
#
_cell.length_a   1.000
_cell.length_b   1.000
_cell.length_c   1.000
_cell.angle_alpha   90.00
_cell.angle_beta   90.00
_cell.angle_gamma   90.00
#
_symmetry.space_group_name_H-M   'P 1'
#
loop_
_entity.id
_entity.type
_entity.pdbx_description
1 polymer ?
#
loop_
_entity_poly.entity_id
_entity_poly.type
_entity_poly.pdbx_seq_one_letter_code
_entity_poly.pdbx_strand_id
1 'polypeptide(L)'
;MTPQQTITHHLLIFAALLSCLIFSTTSSAFSLSDLFGGGDDEKAEATTTASNPLTEALSNQLGVTPEQAAGGAGALLSLASSQLNGDQATELSKMIPGADALSAAIPPGMSALLTNMDTINQVFSALGMDASMVSHFIPVVMQFLGNQGASSGLMDSLGAIWNPVS
;
A
#
# COMPACT_ATOMS: atom_id res chain seq x y z
N MET A 1 5.00 7.04 -60.13
CA MET A 1 3.85 6.58 -59.32
C MET A 1 2.82 7.70 -59.20
N THR A 2 1.54 7.34 -59.28
CA THR A 2 0.38 8.01 -58.68
C THR A 2 -0.16 7.10 -57.55
N PRO A 3 -1.16 7.47 -56.72
CA PRO A 3 -1.77 8.79 -56.41
C PRO A 3 -1.17 9.34 -55.08
N GLN A 4 -1.78 10.06 -54.11
CA GLN A 4 -3.08 10.76 -53.85
C GLN A 4 -2.73 12.09 -53.09
N GLN A 5 -3.38 13.24 -53.27
CA GLN A 5 -4.68 13.79 -52.77
C GLN A 5 -4.80 14.06 -51.24
N THR A 6 -5.51 15.07 -50.68
CA THR A 6 -5.92 16.48 -50.98
C THR A 6 -6.62 17.05 -49.70
N ILE A 7 -7.02 18.34 -49.65
CA ILE A 7 -7.97 18.98 -48.68
C ILE A 7 -7.33 19.35 -47.32
N THR A 8 -7.34 20.58 -46.75
CA THR A 8 -8.06 21.88 -46.89
C THR A 8 -9.26 22.08 -45.90
N HIS A 9 -9.35 23.28 -45.30
CA HIS A 9 -10.33 23.72 -44.28
C HIS A 9 -10.14 23.10 -42.88
N HIS A 10 -10.44 23.76 -41.75
CA HIS A 10 -11.12 25.05 -41.53
C HIS A 10 -10.32 26.07 -40.68
N LEU A 11 -10.54 27.35 -40.99
CA LEU A 11 -10.30 28.54 -40.16
C LEU A 11 -11.64 28.95 -39.50
N LEU A 12 -11.59 29.76 -38.43
CA LEU A 12 -12.75 30.30 -37.66
C LEU A 12 -13.36 29.23 -36.72
N ILE A 13 -13.93 29.56 -35.55
CA ILE A 13 -14.67 30.78 -35.13
C ILE A 13 -14.12 31.37 -33.81
N PHE A 14 -14.27 32.69 -33.65
CA PHE A 14 -13.84 33.46 -32.46
C PHE A 14 -15.01 34.31 -31.93
N ALA A 15 -15.86 33.71 -31.09
CA ALA A 15 -17.07 34.32 -30.47
C ALA A 15 -17.66 33.35 -29.41
N ALA A 16 -18.36 33.76 -28.35
CA ALA A 16 -18.52 35.05 -27.66
C ALA A 16 -19.27 34.83 -26.31
N LEU A 17 -19.33 35.85 -25.44
CA LEU A 17 -20.18 35.96 -24.22
C LEU A 17 -19.79 34.97 -23.08
N LEU A 18 -19.76 35.29 -21.77
CA LEU A 18 -20.40 36.27 -20.87
C LEU A 18 -21.86 35.93 -20.49
N SER A 19 -22.11 35.76 -19.17
CA SER A 19 -23.39 35.41 -18.52
C SER A 19 -23.77 33.91 -18.55
N CYS A 20 -24.56 33.34 -17.62
CA CYS A 20 -24.73 33.48 -16.16
C CYS A 20 -25.88 32.55 -15.71
N LEU A 21 -25.76 31.85 -14.57
CA LEU A 21 -26.87 31.14 -13.85
C LEU A 21 -27.50 29.96 -14.67
N ILE A 22 -28.33 29.02 -14.17
CA ILE A 22 -29.03 28.75 -12.88
C ILE A 22 -29.43 27.25 -12.78
N PHE A 23 -29.62 26.75 -11.54
CA PHE A 23 -30.46 25.57 -11.15
C PHE A 23 -30.02 24.17 -11.66
N SER A 24 -30.36 23.02 -11.04
CA SER A 24 -31.33 22.75 -9.95
C SER A 24 -30.81 21.77 -8.88
N THR A 25 -31.44 21.84 -7.71
CA THR A 25 -31.35 20.98 -6.53
C THR A 25 -31.35 19.45 -6.75
N THR A 26 -30.54 18.74 -5.96
CA THR A 26 -30.89 17.43 -5.39
C THR A 26 -30.57 17.43 -3.89
N SER A 27 -31.54 17.10 -3.04
CA SER A 27 -31.37 17.07 -1.57
C SER A 27 -31.58 15.67 -1.02
N SER A 28 -30.69 15.29 -0.09
CA SER A 28 -30.85 14.22 0.91
C SER A 28 -31.33 12.83 0.45
N ALA A 29 -30.39 11.88 0.42
CA ALA A 29 -30.65 10.51 0.83
C ALA A 29 -29.91 10.25 2.16
N PHE A 30 -30.46 9.40 3.03
CA PHE A 30 -29.85 9.10 4.33
C PHE A 30 -28.52 8.36 4.15
N SER A 31 -27.39 9.05 4.31
CA SER A 31 -26.08 8.41 4.34
C SER A 31 -25.72 8.02 5.78
N LEU A 32 -25.34 6.75 5.97
CA LEU A 32 -24.81 6.27 7.25
C LEU A 32 -23.44 6.89 7.58
N SER A 33 -22.81 7.59 6.62
CA SER A 33 -21.66 8.49 6.79
C SER A 33 -21.75 9.43 7.99
N ASP A 34 -22.95 9.91 8.36
CA ASP A 34 -23.13 10.86 9.47
C ASP A 34 -23.17 10.16 10.84
N LEU A 35 -23.45 8.85 10.87
CA LEU A 35 -23.52 8.01 12.07
C LEU A 35 -22.28 7.11 12.24
N PHE A 36 -21.58 6.82 11.15
CA PHE A 36 -20.31 6.13 11.09
C PHE A 36 -19.42 6.87 10.08
N GLY A 37 -18.62 7.81 10.60
CA GLY A 37 -17.89 8.84 9.83
C GLY A 37 -17.18 8.32 8.59
N GLY A 38 -17.73 8.60 7.40
CA GLY A 38 -17.19 8.13 6.12
C GLY A 38 -17.69 8.99 4.95
N GLY A 39 -17.00 10.11 4.72
CA GLY A 39 -17.30 11.03 3.62
C GLY A 39 -16.45 10.74 2.38
N ASP A 40 -17.07 10.15 1.36
CA ASP A 40 -16.44 9.90 0.06
C ASP A 40 -16.83 11.01 -0.95
N ASP A 41 -15.86 11.85 -1.33
CA ASP A 41 -15.61 12.31 -2.71
C ASP A 41 -14.43 13.30 -2.77
N GLU A 42 -13.30 12.93 -2.16
CA GLU A 42 -12.01 13.55 -2.45
C GLU A 42 -10.99 12.42 -2.67
N LYS A 43 -10.18 12.56 -3.73
CA LYS A 43 -9.22 11.55 -4.20
C LYS A 43 -8.38 11.00 -3.03
N ALA A 44 -8.41 9.67 -2.84
CA ALA A 44 -7.64 8.93 -1.83
C ALA A 44 -6.26 9.55 -1.55
N GLU A 45 -6.08 10.08 -0.34
CA GLU A 45 -4.88 10.81 0.05
C GLU A 45 -3.70 9.86 0.24
N ALA A 46 -2.89 9.73 -0.81
CA ALA A 46 -1.52 9.22 -0.73
C ALA A 46 -0.59 10.25 -0.03
N THR A 47 -0.93 10.57 1.22
CA THR A 47 -0.32 11.60 2.08
C THR A 47 -0.24 11.02 3.50
N THR A 48 0.82 10.33 3.93
CA THR A 48 2.20 10.31 3.43
C THR A 48 2.71 8.88 3.28
N THR A 49 2.95 8.42 2.05
CA THR A 49 3.47 7.08 1.81
C THR A 49 4.87 6.95 2.39
N ALA A 50 5.10 5.88 3.16
CA ALA A 50 6.22 5.78 4.11
C ALA A 50 7.61 5.92 3.46
N SER A 51 8.30 7.03 3.76
CA SER A 51 9.76 7.19 3.60
C SER A 51 10.49 6.33 4.62
N ASN A 52 10.40 5.01 4.42
CA ASN A 52 11.01 3.98 5.24
C ASN A 52 12.01 3.20 4.35
N PRO A 53 13.25 2.97 4.80
CA PRO A 53 14.28 2.33 3.98
C PRO A 53 13.93 0.87 3.59
N LEU A 54 13.06 0.19 4.33
CA LEU A 54 12.53 -1.12 3.93
C LEU A 54 11.53 -0.99 2.76
N THR A 55 10.64 0.00 2.80
CA THR A 55 9.69 0.30 1.71
C THR A 55 10.44 0.66 0.44
N GLU A 56 11.48 1.50 0.54
CA GLU A 56 12.36 1.85 -0.57
C GLU A 56 13.11 0.63 -1.10
N ALA A 57 13.66 -0.22 -0.23
CA ALA A 57 14.36 -1.44 -0.62
C ALA A 57 13.44 -2.43 -1.37
N LEU A 58 12.20 -2.60 -0.92
CA LEU A 58 11.19 -3.47 -1.55
C LEU A 58 10.72 -2.91 -2.89
N SER A 59 10.37 -1.62 -2.96
CA SER A 59 9.91 -0.97 -4.20
C SER A 59 10.99 -1.01 -5.29
N ASN A 60 12.25 -0.70 -4.95
CA ASN A 60 13.37 -0.74 -5.90
C ASN A 60 13.76 -2.18 -6.34
N GLN A 61 13.61 -3.19 -5.49
CA GLN A 61 13.99 -4.57 -5.83
C GLN A 61 12.88 -5.36 -6.54
N LEU A 62 11.61 -5.08 -6.23
CA LEU A 62 10.46 -5.87 -6.70
C LEU A 62 9.57 -5.12 -7.70
N GLY A 63 9.80 -3.83 -7.94
CA GLY A 63 9.04 -3.01 -8.90
C GLY A 63 7.61 -2.65 -8.46
N VAL A 64 7.28 -2.90 -7.19
CA VAL A 64 5.98 -2.57 -6.56
C VAL A 64 5.91 -1.08 -6.18
N THR A 65 4.70 -0.52 -6.02
CA THR A 65 4.58 0.88 -5.54
C THR A 65 5.03 1.02 -4.07
N PRO A 66 5.38 2.22 -3.60
CA PRO A 66 5.69 2.45 -2.19
C PRO A 66 4.52 2.11 -1.24
N GLU A 67 3.26 2.28 -1.64
CA GLU A 67 2.09 1.85 -0.85
C GLU A 67 2.03 0.32 -0.74
N GLN A 68 2.24 -0.38 -1.87
CA GLN A 68 2.27 -1.83 -1.93
C GLN A 68 3.42 -2.41 -1.10
N ALA A 69 4.62 -1.84 -1.21
CA ALA A 69 5.77 -2.18 -0.39
C ALA A 69 5.50 -1.95 1.11
N ALA A 70 4.95 -0.78 1.48
CA ALA A 70 4.68 -0.43 2.87
C ALA A 70 3.59 -1.32 3.50
N GLY A 71 2.48 -1.55 2.80
CA GLY A 71 1.37 -2.37 3.29
C GLY A 71 1.71 -3.86 3.36
N GLY A 72 2.44 -4.37 2.35
CA GLY A 72 2.93 -5.76 2.36
C GLY A 72 3.99 -6.03 3.43
N ALA A 73 4.92 -5.08 3.63
CA ALA A 73 5.88 -5.16 4.74
C ALA A 73 5.21 -5.00 6.10
N GLY A 74 4.34 -3.99 6.27
CA GLY A 74 3.57 -3.77 7.49
C GLY A 74 2.76 -4.98 7.89
N ALA A 75 2.17 -5.68 6.92
CA ALA A 75 1.47 -6.93 7.16
C ALA A 75 2.42 -8.03 7.68
N LEU A 76 3.51 -8.33 6.97
CA LEU A 76 4.49 -9.33 7.41
C LEU A 76 5.04 -9.03 8.82
N LEU A 77 5.28 -7.75 9.11
CA LEU A 77 5.78 -7.26 10.40
C LEU A 77 4.74 -7.29 11.52
N SER A 78 3.46 -7.05 11.22
CA SER A 78 2.36 -7.12 12.20
C SER A 78 2.08 -8.58 12.60
N LEU A 79 2.13 -9.52 11.65
CA LEU A 79 2.08 -10.95 11.92
C LEU A 79 3.29 -11.41 12.74
N ALA A 80 4.50 -10.96 12.36
CA ALA A 80 5.72 -11.26 13.11
C ALA A 80 5.66 -10.73 14.54
N SER A 81 5.33 -9.44 14.72
CA SER A 81 5.25 -8.79 16.04
C SER A 81 4.21 -9.42 16.97
N SER A 82 3.22 -10.12 16.40
CA SER A 82 2.17 -10.85 17.14
C SER A 82 2.59 -12.28 17.54
N GLN A 83 3.70 -12.81 17.01
CA GLN A 83 4.23 -14.14 17.32
C GLN A 83 5.64 -14.13 17.95
N LEU A 84 6.42 -13.06 17.75
CA LEU A 84 7.69 -12.82 18.44
C LEU A 84 7.47 -12.58 19.94
N ASN A 85 8.50 -12.86 20.75
CA ASN A 85 8.49 -12.46 22.16
C ASN A 85 8.78 -10.95 22.33
N GLY A 86 8.50 -10.40 23.52
CA GLY A 86 8.57 -8.96 23.77
C GLY A 86 9.95 -8.34 23.54
N ASP A 87 11.04 -9.06 23.80
CA ASP A 87 12.40 -8.60 23.54
C ASP A 87 12.68 -8.52 22.03
N GLN A 88 12.31 -9.56 21.29
CA GLN A 88 12.43 -9.62 19.82
C GLN A 88 11.55 -8.58 19.11
N ALA A 89 10.31 -8.38 19.56
CA ALA A 89 9.43 -7.33 19.01
C ALA A 89 10.00 -5.93 19.29
N THR A 90 10.62 -5.73 20.46
CA THR A 90 11.33 -4.49 20.82
C THR A 90 12.62 -4.29 20.01
N GLU A 91 13.31 -5.37 19.63
CA GLU A 91 14.46 -5.35 18.72
C GLU A 91 14.03 -4.96 17.29
N LEU A 92 13.04 -5.67 16.74
CA LEU A 92 12.46 -5.44 15.42
C LEU A 92 11.97 -3.99 15.25
N SER A 93 11.26 -3.46 16.25
CA SER A 93 10.73 -2.09 16.25
C SER A 93 11.83 -1.02 16.19
N LYS A 94 13.05 -1.30 16.66
CA LYS A 94 14.19 -0.37 16.59
C LYS A 94 14.87 -0.37 15.21
N MET A 95 14.70 -1.45 14.44
CA MET A 95 15.36 -1.63 13.13
C MET A 95 14.55 -1.04 11.97
N ILE A 96 13.27 -0.74 12.21
CA ILE A 96 12.30 -0.28 11.20
C ILE A 96 11.76 1.10 11.62
N PRO A 97 12.53 2.18 11.43
CA PRO A 97 12.08 3.53 11.77
C PRO A 97 10.83 3.91 10.96
N GLY A 98 9.76 4.30 11.64
CA GLY A 98 8.47 4.58 11.00
C GLY A 98 7.65 3.32 10.68
N ALA A 99 7.77 2.27 11.50
CA ALA A 99 6.89 1.09 11.43
C ALA A 99 5.39 1.45 11.50
N ASP A 100 5.04 2.55 12.18
CA ASP A 100 3.68 3.11 12.24
C ASP A 100 3.11 3.41 10.84
N ALA A 101 3.94 3.93 9.94
CA ALA A 101 3.54 4.25 8.56
C ALA A 101 3.41 3.00 7.67
N LEU A 102 4.07 1.89 8.04
CA LEU A 102 3.85 0.58 7.41
C LEU A 102 2.55 -0.04 7.92
N SER A 103 2.26 0.09 9.23
CA SER A 103 0.98 -0.33 9.82
C SER A 103 -0.21 0.44 9.22
N ALA A 104 -0.05 1.75 9.01
CA ALA A 104 -1.04 2.60 8.35
C ALA A 104 -1.27 2.27 6.86
N ALA A 105 -0.32 1.59 6.21
CA ALA A 105 -0.45 1.12 4.83
C ALA A 105 -1.11 -0.27 4.73
N ILE A 106 -1.40 -0.95 5.85
CA ILE A 106 -2.21 -2.18 5.85
C ILE A 106 -3.66 -1.80 5.53
N PRO A 107 -4.36 -2.51 4.63
CA PRO A 107 -5.77 -2.27 4.35
C PRO A 107 -6.64 -2.23 5.63
N PRO A 108 -7.53 -1.23 5.78
CA PRO A 108 -8.29 -1.02 7.00
C PRO A 108 -9.15 -2.23 7.37
N GLY A 109 -9.19 -2.56 8.66
CA GLY A 109 -9.85 -3.76 9.18
C GLY A 109 -9.02 -5.04 9.08
N MET A 110 -8.04 -5.15 8.17
CA MET A 110 -7.29 -6.39 7.97
C MET A 110 -6.19 -6.62 9.03
N SER A 111 -5.61 -5.56 9.60
CA SER A 111 -4.56 -5.68 10.65
C SER A 111 -5.00 -6.52 11.85
N ALA A 112 -6.27 -6.43 12.27
CA ALA A 112 -6.82 -7.23 13.37
C ALA A 112 -7.05 -8.72 13.02
N LEU A 113 -7.02 -9.09 11.73
CA LEU A 113 -7.18 -10.46 11.25
C LEU A 113 -5.83 -11.17 11.04
N LEU A 114 -4.72 -10.46 11.26
CA LEU A 114 -3.41 -10.80 10.72
C LEU A 114 -2.63 -11.83 11.55
N THR A 115 -3.24 -13.00 11.65
CA THR A 115 -2.87 -14.12 12.51
C THR A 115 -2.11 -15.23 11.77
N ASN A 116 -2.20 -15.29 10.45
CA ASN A 116 -1.69 -16.39 9.61
C ASN A 116 -1.25 -15.88 8.23
N MET A 117 -0.48 -16.68 7.49
CA MET A 117 -0.01 -16.31 6.14
C MET A 117 -1.16 -16.15 5.13
N ASP A 118 -2.29 -16.83 5.31
CA ASP A 118 -3.49 -16.63 4.48
C ASP A 118 -4.01 -15.19 4.50
N THR A 119 -3.97 -14.52 5.66
CA THR A 119 -4.40 -13.12 5.77
C THR A 119 -3.32 -12.15 5.26
N ILE A 120 -2.04 -12.53 5.22
CA ILE A 120 -1.01 -11.82 4.44
C ILE A 120 -1.33 -11.88 2.94
N ASN A 121 -1.63 -13.06 2.41
CA ASN A 121 -2.01 -13.24 1.00
C ASN A 121 -3.25 -12.39 0.63
N GLN A 122 -4.20 -12.25 1.56
CA GLN A 122 -5.35 -11.35 1.40
C GLN A 122 -4.96 -9.87 1.43
N VAL A 123 -4.03 -9.43 2.29
CA VAL A 123 -3.51 -8.04 2.25
C VAL A 123 -2.90 -7.74 0.87
N PHE A 124 -2.04 -8.63 0.37
CA PHE A 124 -1.40 -8.43 -0.92
C PHE A 124 -2.43 -8.34 -2.05
N SER A 125 -3.40 -9.26 -2.06
CA SER A 125 -4.52 -9.24 -3.02
C SER A 125 -5.34 -7.95 -2.94
N ALA A 126 -5.61 -7.43 -1.74
CA ALA A 126 -6.35 -6.18 -1.53
C ALA A 126 -5.55 -4.93 -1.95
N LEU A 127 -4.21 -4.99 -1.91
CA LEU A 127 -3.29 -3.97 -2.44
C LEU A 127 -3.05 -4.11 -3.96
N GLY A 128 -3.77 -5.01 -4.65
CA GLY A 128 -3.61 -5.27 -6.08
C GLY A 128 -2.30 -5.98 -6.45
N MET A 129 -1.62 -6.60 -5.49
CA MET A 129 -0.47 -7.47 -5.73
C MET A 129 -0.90 -8.94 -5.86
N ASP A 130 -0.14 -9.72 -6.62
CA ASP A 130 -0.27 -11.18 -6.60
C ASP A 130 0.24 -11.75 -5.26
N ALA A 131 -0.47 -12.73 -4.70
CA ALA A 131 -0.10 -13.33 -3.41
C ALA A 131 1.28 -14.03 -3.43
N SER A 132 1.77 -14.49 -4.58
CA SER A 132 3.12 -15.06 -4.70
C SER A 132 4.24 -14.04 -4.43
N MET A 133 3.97 -12.73 -4.52
CA MET A 133 4.91 -11.67 -4.13
C MET A 133 5.35 -11.78 -2.66
N VAL A 134 4.53 -12.37 -1.78
CA VAL A 134 4.88 -12.60 -0.37
C VAL A 134 6.21 -13.38 -0.25
N SER A 135 6.40 -14.40 -1.10
CA SER A 135 7.63 -15.20 -1.19
C SER A 135 8.85 -14.42 -1.69
N HIS A 136 8.65 -13.26 -2.31
CA HIS A 136 9.71 -12.34 -2.73
C HIS A 136 9.94 -11.19 -1.73
N PHE A 137 8.90 -10.77 -1.00
CA PHE A 137 9.01 -9.79 0.09
C PHE A 137 9.80 -10.36 1.27
N ILE A 138 9.49 -11.57 1.73
CA ILE A 138 10.15 -12.22 2.88
C ILE A 138 11.69 -12.17 2.80
N PRO A 139 12.36 -12.65 1.72
CA PRO A 139 13.82 -12.60 1.64
C PRO A 139 14.37 -11.17 1.58
N VAL A 140 13.65 -10.19 1.00
CA VAL A 140 14.08 -8.78 0.98
C VAL A 140 13.96 -8.14 2.37
N VAL A 141 12.89 -8.44 3.12
CA VAL A 141 12.72 -8.00 4.53
C VAL A 141 13.82 -8.62 5.41
N MET A 142 14.12 -9.91 5.23
CA MET A 142 15.21 -10.60 5.93
C MET A 142 16.59 -10.00 5.61
N GLN A 143 16.89 -9.74 4.33
CA GLN A 143 18.14 -9.08 3.93
C GLN A 143 18.25 -7.67 4.52
N PHE A 144 17.16 -6.89 4.52
CA PHE A 144 17.12 -5.57 5.14
C PHE A 144 17.42 -5.65 6.64
N LEU A 145 16.71 -6.50 7.39
CA LEU A 145 16.90 -6.66 8.84
C LEU A 145 18.30 -7.21 9.19
N GLY A 146 18.86 -8.09 8.35
CA GLY A 146 20.24 -8.58 8.51
C GLY A 146 21.27 -7.45 8.34
N ASN A 147 21.08 -6.59 7.34
CA ASN A 147 21.92 -5.41 7.12
C ASN A 147 21.75 -4.35 8.25
N GLN A 148 20.58 -4.29 8.89
CA GLN A 148 20.33 -3.47 10.08
C GLN A 148 20.91 -4.07 11.38
N GLY A 149 21.52 -5.25 11.34
CA GLY A 149 22.18 -5.89 12.47
C GLY A 149 21.25 -6.69 13.40
N ALA A 150 20.16 -7.25 12.88
CA ALA A 150 19.26 -8.15 13.62
C ALA A 150 19.99 -9.34 14.26
N SER A 151 19.63 -9.64 15.51
CA SER A 151 20.13 -10.82 16.21
C SER A 151 19.75 -12.13 15.48
N SER A 152 20.61 -13.14 15.59
CA SER A 152 20.33 -14.46 15.01
C SER A 152 19.02 -15.05 15.54
N GLY A 153 18.74 -14.87 16.84
CA GLY A 153 17.49 -15.34 17.44
C GLY A 153 16.23 -14.64 16.91
N LEU A 154 16.31 -13.35 16.56
CA LEU A 154 15.23 -12.66 15.84
C LEU A 154 15.08 -13.23 14.43
N MET A 155 16.18 -13.41 13.68
CA MET A 155 16.19 -14.01 12.34
C MET A 155 15.59 -15.41 12.29
N ASP A 156 16.02 -16.31 13.19
CA ASP A 156 15.52 -17.68 13.28
C ASP A 156 14.01 -17.70 13.56
N SER A 157 13.53 -16.78 14.40
CA SER A 157 12.11 -16.67 14.77
C SER A 157 11.26 -16.09 13.63
N LEU A 158 11.73 -15.04 12.96
CA LEU A 158 11.09 -14.51 11.75
C LEU A 158 11.01 -15.57 10.63
N GLY A 159 12.06 -16.38 10.48
CA GLY A 159 12.10 -17.48 9.51
C GLY A 159 11.04 -18.53 9.82
N ALA A 160 10.92 -18.93 11.08
CA ALA A 160 9.90 -19.88 11.53
C ALA A 160 8.45 -19.36 11.36
N ILE A 161 8.23 -18.05 11.55
CA ILE A 161 6.91 -17.41 11.40
C ILE A 161 6.47 -17.32 9.93
N TRP A 162 7.35 -16.86 9.04
CA TRP A 162 7.00 -16.61 7.64
C TRP A 162 7.18 -17.82 6.71
N ASN A 163 8.06 -18.76 7.07
CA ASN A 163 8.29 -20.01 6.35
C ASN A 163 8.30 -21.19 7.36
N PRO A 164 7.12 -21.57 7.90
CA PRO A 164 7.01 -22.72 8.79
C PRO A 164 7.42 -23.99 8.05
N VAL A 165 8.49 -24.63 8.52
CA VAL A 165 9.02 -25.87 7.94
C VAL A 165 7.98 -26.99 8.03
N SER A 166 7.70 -27.61 6.87
CA SER A 166 6.75 -28.71 6.68
C SER A 166 7.46 -30.03 6.45
#